data_AF-A0A533SF51-F1
#
_entry.id   AF-A0A533SF51-F1
#
_cell.length_a   1.000
_cell.length_b   1.000
_cell.length_c   1.000
_cell.angle_alpha   90.00
_cell.angle_beta   90.00
_cell.angle_gamma   90.00
#
_symmetry.space_group_name_H-M   'P 1'
#
loop_
_entity.id
_entity.type
_entity.pdbx_description
1 polymer ?
#
loop_
_entity_poly.entity_id
_entity_poly.type
_entity_poly.pdbx_seq_one_letter_code
_entity_poly.pdbx_strand_id
1 'polypeptide(L)'
;MVKEVVDHLSSLVIGVIQMPCPEFGFYGNPRPSMTKDDYEKASGFKAHCRRVAKGFCNDLEDIKRLGRKPRVKILGIVGVEHSPSCAVEETPRKTNKGTVYRKERGIFMEELEREVRKRDLGIPLIGVNIHSPKDELLRMIKFFKE
;
A
#
# COMPACT_ATOMS: atom_id res chain seq x y z
N MET A 1 -15.06 -3.60 11.92
CA MET A 1 -13.85 -2.81 11.60
C MET A 1 -13.85 -2.28 10.17
N VAL A 2 -13.96 -3.14 9.15
CA VAL A 2 -14.01 -2.70 7.74
C VAL A 2 -15.24 -1.81 7.49
N LYS A 3 -16.40 -2.18 8.04
CA LYS A 3 -17.63 -1.39 7.93
C LYS A 3 -17.44 0.03 8.46
N GLU A 4 -16.90 0.22 9.67
CA GLU A 4 -16.72 1.58 10.22
C GLU A 4 -15.75 2.42 9.38
N VAL A 5 -14.69 1.81 8.85
CA VAL A 5 -13.74 2.50 7.96
C VAL A 5 -14.43 2.94 6.68
N VAL A 6 -15.16 2.03 6.02
CA VAL A 6 -15.87 2.31 4.77
C VAL A 6 -16.98 3.35 4.98
N ASP A 7 -17.79 3.21 6.03
CA ASP A 7 -18.87 4.15 6.35
C ASP A 7 -18.32 5.55 6.57
N HIS A 8 -17.22 5.67 7.30
CA HIS A 8 -16.62 6.96 7.60
C HIS A 8 -16.01 7.61 6.35
N LEU A 9 -15.25 6.87 5.54
CA LEU A 9 -14.73 7.38 4.26
C LEU A 9 -15.88 7.78 3.31
N SER A 10 -16.95 6.98 3.27
CA SER A 10 -18.14 7.29 2.49
C SER A 10 -18.83 8.58 2.96
N SER A 11 -18.89 8.83 4.27
CA SER A 11 -19.45 10.09 4.82
C SER A 11 -18.67 11.33 4.40
N LEU A 12 -17.41 11.15 4.00
CA LEU A 12 -16.52 12.18 3.50
C LEU A 12 -16.46 12.21 1.96
N VAL A 13 -17.26 11.39 1.28
CA VAL A 13 -17.26 11.23 -0.19
C VAL A 13 -15.89 10.76 -0.72
N ILE A 14 -15.18 9.95 0.08
CA ILE A 14 -13.90 9.34 -0.28
C ILE A 14 -14.14 7.90 -0.73
N GLY A 15 -13.82 7.62 -2.00
CA GLY A 15 -13.80 6.27 -2.54
C GLY A 15 -12.51 5.53 -2.18
N VAL A 16 -12.58 4.20 -2.12
CA VAL A 16 -11.43 3.32 -1.91
C VAL A 16 -11.33 2.34 -3.08
N ILE A 17 -10.13 2.21 -3.65
CA ILE A 17 -9.82 1.20 -4.67
C ILE A 17 -8.88 0.19 -4.02
N GLN A 18 -9.34 -1.05 -3.88
CA GLN A 18 -8.53 -2.13 -3.31
C GLN A 18 -7.50 -2.60 -4.33
N MET A 19 -6.21 -2.53 -3.98
CA MET A 19 -5.13 -3.11 -4.77
C MET A 19 -5.08 -4.63 -4.61
N PRO A 20 -4.64 -5.40 -5.63
CA PRO A 20 -4.28 -6.81 -5.48
C PRO A 20 -3.20 -6.97 -4.41
N CYS A 21 -3.37 -7.94 -3.50
CA CYS A 21 -2.37 -8.26 -2.51
C CYS A 21 -1.15 -8.93 -3.19
N PRO A 22 0.06 -8.34 -3.14
CA PRO A 22 1.24 -8.88 -3.84
C PRO A 22 1.66 -10.24 -3.28
N GLU A 23 1.42 -10.50 -2.01
CA GLU A 23 1.79 -11.76 -1.36
C GLU A 23 0.84 -12.89 -1.73
N PHE A 24 -0.48 -12.62 -1.77
CA PHE A 24 -1.47 -13.60 -2.21
C PHE A 24 -1.40 -13.85 -3.72
N GLY A 25 -1.12 -12.80 -4.51
CA GLY A 25 -0.91 -12.95 -5.95
C GLY A 25 0.32 -13.80 -6.31
N PHE A 26 1.24 -14.00 -5.36
CA PHE A 26 2.45 -14.78 -5.57
C PHE A 26 2.42 -16.17 -4.91
N TYR A 27 2.04 -16.26 -3.63
CA TYR A 27 2.03 -17.51 -2.86
C TYR A 27 0.63 -18.10 -2.62
N GLY A 28 -0.44 -17.38 -2.95
CA GLY A 28 -1.80 -17.78 -2.64
C GLY A 28 -2.19 -17.58 -1.17
N ASN A 29 -3.27 -18.23 -0.77
CA ASN A 29 -3.78 -18.26 0.61
C ASN A 29 -4.16 -19.72 0.96
N PRO A 30 -3.57 -20.33 2.00
CA PRO A 30 -2.63 -19.75 2.95
C PRO A 30 -1.22 -19.55 2.37
N ARG A 31 -0.44 -18.67 3.01
CA ARG A 31 0.99 -18.48 2.77
C ARG A 31 1.74 -18.48 4.10
N PRO A 32 3.04 -18.84 4.12
CA PRO A 32 3.84 -18.74 5.35
C PRO A 32 3.98 -17.28 5.81
N SER A 33 4.17 -17.09 7.11
CA SER A 33 4.65 -15.81 7.66
C SER A 33 6.11 -15.60 7.28
N MET A 34 6.44 -14.43 6.76
CA MET A 34 7.74 -14.13 6.15
C MET A 34 8.15 -12.68 6.43
N THR A 35 9.45 -12.43 6.56
CA THR A 35 10.01 -11.07 6.62
C THR A 35 10.33 -10.54 5.22
N LYS A 36 10.73 -9.26 5.12
CA LYS A 36 11.21 -8.70 3.84
C LYS A 36 12.41 -9.48 3.28
N ASP A 37 13.33 -9.94 4.13
CA ASP A 37 14.49 -10.74 3.72
C ASP A 37 14.08 -12.07 3.06
N ASP A 38 13.02 -12.71 3.59
CA ASP A 38 12.52 -13.97 3.04
C ASP A 38 11.93 -13.75 1.63
N TYR A 39 11.18 -12.67 1.44
CA TYR A 39 10.61 -12.30 0.15
C TYR A 39 11.64 -11.75 -0.86
N GLU A 40 12.72 -11.11 -0.40
CA GLU A 40 13.83 -10.71 -1.27
C GLU A 40 14.57 -11.92 -1.86
N LYS A 41 14.64 -13.02 -1.10
CA LYS A 41 15.20 -14.30 -1.55
C LYS A 41 14.23 -15.11 -2.42
N ALA A 42 12.94 -14.81 -2.38
CA ALA A 42 11.94 -15.45 -3.21
C ALA A 42 12.12 -15.06 -4.68
N SER A 43 12.67 -15.97 -5.48
CA SER A 43 12.91 -15.76 -6.91
C SER A 43 11.64 -15.31 -7.62
N GLY A 44 11.69 -14.14 -8.25
CA GLY A 44 10.57 -13.57 -9.00
C GLY A 44 9.58 -12.73 -8.19
N PHE A 45 9.63 -12.70 -6.85
CA PHE A 45 8.67 -11.92 -6.05
C PHE A 45 8.78 -10.42 -6.31
N LYS A 46 10.00 -9.86 -6.32
CA LYS A 46 10.22 -8.44 -6.65
C LYS A 46 9.73 -8.09 -8.07
N ALA A 47 9.91 -9.00 -9.03
CA ALA A 47 9.40 -8.81 -10.39
C ALA A 47 7.87 -8.88 -10.45
N HIS A 48 7.25 -9.75 -9.64
CA HIS A 48 5.80 -9.79 -9.43
C HIS A 48 5.29 -8.46 -8.86
N CYS A 49 5.87 -7.96 -7.76
CA CYS A 49 5.54 -6.66 -7.17
C CYS A 49 5.63 -5.52 -8.19
N ARG A 50 6.70 -5.47 -8.99
CA ARG A 50 6.88 -4.48 -10.06
C ARG A 50 5.73 -4.53 -11.08
N ARG A 51 5.30 -5.73 -11.50
CA ARG A 51 4.20 -5.89 -12.45
C ARG A 51 2.88 -5.39 -11.87
N VAL A 52 2.57 -5.75 -10.62
CA VAL A 52 1.36 -5.30 -9.93
C VAL A 52 1.37 -3.78 -9.77
N ALA A 53 2.49 -3.21 -9.34
CA ALA A 53 2.65 -1.76 -9.16
C ALA A 53 2.47 -1.01 -10.48
N LYS A 54 3.08 -1.50 -11.56
CA LYS A 54 2.94 -0.92 -12.90
C LYS A 54 1.48 -0.94 -13.37
N GLY A 55 0.79 -2.06 -13.20
CA GLY A 55 -0.63 -2.20 -13.56
C GLY A 55 -1.48 -1.17 -12.82
N PHE A 56 -1.34 -1.09 -11.50
CA PHE A 56 -2.08 -0.14 -10.69
C PHE A 56 -1.77 1.33 -11.05
N CYS A 57 -0.51 1.68 -11.31
CA CYS A 57 -0.17 3.03 -11.75
C CYS A 57 -0.75 3.39 -13.12
N ASN A 58 -0.93 2.42 -14.03
CA ASN A 58 -1.63 2.67 -15.29
C ASN A 58 -3.10 3.04 -15.01
N ASP A 59 -3.77 2.32 -14.10
CA ASP A 59 -5.15 2.61 -13.71
C ASP A 59 -5.25 4.03 -13.10
N LEU A 60 -4.29 4.43 -12.26
CA LEU A 60 -4.24 5.78 -11.68
C LEU A 60 -4.04 6.88 -12.74
N GLU A 61 -3.18 6.65 -13.74
CA GLU A 61 -3.02 7.56 -14.88
C GLU A 61 -4.33 7.73 -15.66
N ASP A 62 -5.02 6.62 -15.93
CA ASP A 62 -6.29 6.64 -16.63
C ASP A 62 -7.38 7.35 -15.81
N ILE A 63 -7.45 7.13 -14.50
CA ILE A 63 -8.34 7.88 -13.60
C ILE A 63 -8.06 9.40 -13.70
N LYS A 64 -6.79 9.81 -13.65
CA LYS A 64 -6.39 11.22 -13.71
C LYS A 64 -6.69 11.85 -15.08
N ARG A 65 -6.51 11.10 -16.17
CA ARG A 65 -6.64 11.58 -17.56
C ARG A 65 -8.07 11.54 -18.10
N LEU A 66 -8.82 10.50 -17.77
CA LEU A 66 -10.16 10.21 -18.29
C LEU A 66 -11.28 10.67 -17.34
N GLY A 67 -11.00 10.87 -16.06
CA GLY A 67 -11.95 11.37 -15.07
C GLY A 67 -12.37 12.82 -15.36
N ARG A 68 -13.40 13.02 -16.18
CA ARG A 68 -13.81 14.34 -16.66
C ARG A 68 -15.06 14.91 -15.99
N LYS A 69 -15.95 14.08 -15.40
CA LYS A 69 -17.20 14.52 -14.74
C LYS A 69 -17.74 13.46 -13.76
N PRO A 70 -17.54 13.59 -12.43
CA PRO A 70 -16.66 14.55 -11.76
C PRO A 70 -15.18 14.22 -12.02
N ARG A 71 -14.29 15.20 -11.78
CA ARG A 71 -12.86 14.92 -11.72
C ARG A 71 -12.56 14.13 -10.44
N VAL A 72 -11.82 13.04 -10.57
CA VAL A 72 -11.36 12.25 -9.43
C VAL A 72 -10.02 12.81 -8.97
N LYS A 73 -9.96 13.27 -7.72
CA LYS A 73 -8.69 13.59 -7.04
C LYS A 73 -8.22 12.33 -6.33
N ILE A 74 -7.04 11.84 -6.69
CA ILE A 74 -6.39 10.77 -5.93
C ILE A 74 -5.77 11.42 -4.68
N LEU A 75 -6.27 11.03 -3.51
CA LEU A 75 -5.84 11.61 -2.23
C LEU A 75 -4.53 10.99 -1.74
N GLY A 76 -4.37 9.68 -1.90
CA GLY A 76 -3.18 8.96 -1.48
C GLY A 76 -3.29 7.46 -1.74
N ILE A 77 -2.19 6.77 -1.50
CA ILE A 77 -2.10 5.31 -1.50
C ILE A 77 -1.83 4.86 -0.07
N VAL A 78 -2.57 3.85 0.37
CA VAL A 78 -2.52 3.36 1.74
C VAL A 78 -1.78 2.03 1.78
N GLY A 79 -0.73 1.96 2.59
CA GLY A 79 0.03 0.75 2.87
C GLY A 79 -0.16 0.27 4.31
N VAL A 80 0.13 -1.00 4.56
CA VAL A 80 -0.08 -1.64 5.86
C VAL A 80 1.27 -1.75 6.56
N GLU A 81 1.43 -1.02 7.65
CA GLU A 81 2.63 -1.08 8.47
C GLU A 81 2.89 -2.49 8.99
N HIS A 82 4.17 -2.81 9.19
CA HIS A 82 4.64 -4.14 9.62
C HIS A 82 4.41 -5.26 8.58
N SER A 83 3.91 -4.96 7.39
CA SER A 83 3.91 -5.89 6.26
C SER A 83 5.29 -5.92 5.57
N PRO A 84 5.83 -7.10 5.21
CA PRO A 84 7.09 -7.18 4.46
C PRO A 84 6.98 -6.61 3.03
N SER A 85 5.78 -6.53 2.48
CA SER A 85 5.52 -6.02 1.13
C SER A 85 4.85 -4.65 1.12
N CYS A 86 3.89 -4.41 2.02
CA CYS A 86 2.99 -3.25 1.98
C CYS A 86 3.29 -2.14 2.99
N ALA A 87 4.31 -2.28 3.85
CA ALA A 87 4.67 -1.23 4.81
C ALA A 87 5.22 0.03 4.11
N VAL A 88 4.89 1.21 4.64
CA VAL A 88 5.37 2.49 4.13
C VAL A 88 6.54 3.00 4.96
N GLU A 89 6.49 2.82 6.28
CA GLU A 89 7.52 3.32 7.19
C GLU A 89 8.33 2.21 7.88
N GLU A 90 7.67 1.16 8.39
CA GLU A 90 8.29 0.13 9.21
C GLU A 90 8.02 -1.30 8.70
N THR A 91 9.09 -1.96 8.28
CA THR A 91 9.05 -3.30 7.67
C THR A 91 9.73 -4.34 8.57
N PRO A 92 9.18 -5.58 8.68
CA PRO A 92 9.82 -6.67 9.41
C PRO A 92 11.06 -7.20 8.68
N ARG A 93 12.15 -7.33 9.44
CA ARG A 93 13.43 -7.96 9.06
C ARG A 93 13.78 -9.08 10.02
N LYS A 94 14.49 -10.10 9.54
CA LYS A 94 14.93 -11.25 10.34
C LYS A 94 16.31 -10.99 10.93
N THR A 95 16.49 -11.30 12.20
CA THR A 95 17.78 -11.25 12.89
C THR A 95 18.03 -12.52 13.68
N ASN A 96 19.26 -12.69 14.19
CA ASN A 96 19.60 -13.78 15.10
C ASN A 96 18.78 -13.78 16.40
N LYS A 97 18.14 -12.65 16.75
CA LYS A 97 17.30 -12.49 17.95
C LYS A 97 15.80 -12.55 17.64
N GLY A 98 15.41 -12.92 16.42
CA GLY A 98 14.03 -12.94 15.95
C GLY A 98 13.71 -11.81 14.98
N THR A 99 12.42 -11.51 14.83
CA THR A 99 11.93 -10.44 13.93
C THR A 99 12.07 -9.07 14.59
N VAL A 100 12.59 -8.11 13.83
CA VAL A 100 12.70 -6.71 14.23
C VAL A 100 12.08 -5.83 13.15
N TYR A 101 11.57 -4.66 13.53
CA TYR A 101 11.10 -3.67 12.58
C TYR A 101 12.22 -2.68 12.23
N ARG A 102 12.26 -2.27 10.96
CA ARG A 102 13.23 -1.31 10.42
C ARG A 102 12.50 -0.22 9.66
N LYS A 103 13.01 1.01 9.77
CA LYS A 103 12.50 2.18 9.04
C LYS A 103 12.83 2.07 7.55
N GLU A 104 12.01 1.33 6.82
CA GLU A 104 12.12 1.09 5.39
C GLU A 104 10.76 0.66 4.82
N ARG A 105 10.59 0.81 3.50
CA ARG A 105 9.39 0.37 2.79
C ARG A 105 9.38 -1.14 2.55
N GLY A 106 8.20 -1.72 2.48
CA GLY A 106 8.02 -3.07 1.98
C GLY A 106 8.31 -3.17 0.48
N ILE A 107 8.60 -4.37 -0.02
CA ILE A 107 9.06 -4.60 -1.40
C ILE A 107 8.05 -4.06 -2.44
N PHE A 108 6.75 -4.22 -2.19
CA PHE A 108 5.73 -3.72 -3.10
C PHE A 108 5.62 -2.20 -3.05
N MET A 109 5.69 -1.59 -1.86
CA MET A 109 5.67 -0.13 -1.72
C MET A 109 6.91 0.55 -2.32
N GLU A 110 8.07 -0.10 -2.30
CA GLU A 110 9.27 0.39 -3.02
C GLU A 110 9.03 0.47 -4.53
N GLU A 111 8.49 -0.60 -5.12
CA GLU A 111 8.22 -0.63 -6.56
C GLU A 111 7.06 0.31 -6.93
N LEU A 112 6.05 0.44 -6.08
CA LEU A 112 4.96 1.38 -6.28
C LEU A 112 5.42 2.83 -6.21
N GLU A 113 6.25 3.19 -5.22
CA GLU A 113 6.85 4.52 -5.13
C GLU A 113 7.66 4.87 -6.38
N ARG A 114 8.48 3.91 -6.87
CA ARG A 114 9.24 4.09 -8.11
C ARG A 114 8.34 4.38 -9.30
N GLU A 115 7.26 3.61 -9.45
CA GLU A 115 6.31 3.75 -10.55
C GLU A 115 5.49 5.06 -10.45
N VAL A 116 5.16 5.52 -9.24
CA VAL A 116 4.51 6.82 -8.97
C VAL A 116 5.45 7.99 -9.31
N ARG A 117 6.71 7.93 -8.87
CA ARG A 117 7.73 8.97 -9.14
C ARG A 117 8.09 9.05 -10.63
N LYS A 118 8.27 7.90 -11.27
CA LYS A 118 8.60 7.81 -12.71
C LYS A 118 7.56 8.50 -13.60
N ARG A 119 6.29 8.49 -13.17
CA ARG A 119 5.13 9.08 -13.87
C ARG A 119 4.78 10.49 -13.41
N ASP A 120 5.53 11.05 -12.46
CA ASP A 120 5.24 12.36 -11.85
C ASP A 120 3.78 12.48 -11.36
N LEU A 121 3.26 11.42 -10.72
CA LEU A 121 1.87 11.40 -10.28
C LEU A 121 1.64 12.26 -9.03
N GLY A 122 2.69 12.48 -8.21
CA GLY A 122 2.62 13.30 -6.99
C GLY A 122 1.70 12.73 -5.90
N ILE A 123 1.48 11.41 -5.88
CA ILE A 123 0.54 10.76 -4.96
C ILE A 123 1.27 10.37 -3.67
N PRO A 124 0.80 10.81 -2.49
CA PRO A 124 1.42 10.45 -1.22
C PRO A 124 1.16 8.98 -0.86
N LEU A 125 2.16 8.37 -0.21
CA LEU A 125 2.07 7.04 0.38
C LEU A 125 1.89 7.19 1.89
N ILE A 126 0.89 6.51 2.45
CA ILE A 126 0.54 6.63 3.87
C ILE A 126 0.50 5.24 4.48
N GLY A 127 1.27 5.06 5.56
CA GLY A 127 1.26 3.84 6.35
C GLY A 127 0.10 3.82 7.34
N VAL A 128 -0.55 2.67 7.49
CA VAL A 128 -1.53 2.44 8.55
C VAL A 128 -1.18 1.22 9.37
N ASN A 129 -1.28 1.36 10.69
CA ASN A 129 -1.21 0.25 11.61
C ASN A 129 -2.61 -0.40 11.78
N ILE A 130 -2.76 -1.62 11.26
CA ILE A 130 -4.02 -2.37 11.31
C ILE A 130 -4.43 -2.82 12.71
N HIS A 131 -3.53 -2.75 13.69
CA HIS A 131 -3.84 -3.04 15.09
C HIS A 131 -4.51 -1.86 15.81
N SER A 132 -4.42 -0.65 15.25
CA SER A 132 -5.09 0.57 15.75
C SER A 132 -5.86 1.32 14.64
N PRO A 133 -6.76 0.65 13.90
CA PRO A 133 -7.25 1.17 12.62
C PRO A 133 -8.20 2.37 12.75
N LYS A 134 -8.88 2.55 13.88
CA LYS A 134 -9.72 3.75 14.12
C LYS A 134 -8.88 5.02 14.24
N ASP A 135 -7.78 4.95 14.99
CA ASP A 135 -6.90 6.09 15.22
C ASP A 135 -6.13 6.45 13.94
N GLU A 136 -5.67 5.43 13.20
CA GLU A 136 -4.99 5.61 11.92
C GLU A 136 -5.91 6.16 10.84
N LEU A 137 -7.17 5.72 10.80
CA LEU A 137 -8.17 6.30 9.91
C LEU A 137 -8.38 7.79 10.20
N LEU A 138 -8.52 8.17 11.47
CA LEU A 138 -8.65 9.58 11.86
C LEU A 138 -7.43 10.41 11.47
N ARG A 139 -6.21 9.84 11.57
CA ARG A 139 -4.97 10.48 11.11
C ARG A 139 -4.96 10.68 9.59
N MET A 140 -5.27 9.63 8.82
CA MET A 140 -5.37 9.72 7.36
C MET A 140 -6.36 10.80 6.92
N ILE A 141 -7.48 10.93 7.63
CA ILE A 141 -8.52 11.88 7.27
C ILE A 141 -8.10 13.31 7.55
N LYS A 142 -7.41 13.55 8.67
CA LYS A 142 -6.78 14.86 8.93
C LYS A 142 -5.81 15.19 7.81
N PHE A 143 -4.97 14.23 7.43
CA PHE A 143 -4.00 14.39 6.35
C PHE A 143 -4.66 14.71 4.99
N PHE A 144 -5.83 14.15 4.67
CA PHE A 144 -6.52 14.41 3.41
C PHE A 144 -7.45 15.64 3.39
N LYS A 145 -7.70 16.27 4.55
CA LYS A 145 -8.51 17.50 4.69
C LYS A 145 -7.67 18.78 4.67
N GLU A 146 -6.38 18.68 4.95
CA GLU A 146 -5.38 19.75 4.78
C GLU A 146 -4.95 19.88 3.30
#